data_AF-A0A412L1D0-F1
#
_entry.id   AF-A0A412L1D0-F1
#
_cell.length_a   1.000
_cell.length_b   1.000
_cell.length_c   1.000
_cell.angle_alpha   90.00
_cell.angle_beta   90.00
_cell.angle_gamma   90.00
#
_symmetry.space_group_name_H-M   'P 1'
#
loop_
_entity.id
_entity.type
_entity.pdbx_description
1 polymer ?
#
loop_
_entity_poly.entity_id
_entity_poly.type
_entity_poly.pdbx_seq_one_letter_code
_entity_poly.pdbx_strand_id
1 'polypeptide(L)'
;MFRDLARMTAQLKGPRYEGALIGRAVWERRPGDTKGRPEVLRDVHGLMEVMAADASGRLTLVMMLGHAAPVPKASAGTAVHRLRLLATGTAASAVISLRFSAQDVHDFVRTVGDTNPLHAGPHPVVPGLAILEAALAHPALAGAERAELRFRGASFAGDTIEVEVRTVVPRQKA
;
A
#
# COMPACT_ATOMS: atom_id res chain seq x y z
N MET A 1 -4.32 3.51 -14.20
CA MET A 1 -3.19 2.60 -13.84
C MET A 1 -3.07 2.61 -12.32
N PHE A 2 -2.40 1.64 -11.66
CA PHE A 2 -2.33 1.61 -10.18
C PHE A 2 -1.88 2.96 -9.57
N ARG A 3 -0.92 3.64 -10.22
CA ARG A 3 -0.46 4.98 -9.79
C ARG A 3 -1.55 6.05 -9.77
N ASP A 4 -2.57 5.96 -10.62
CA ASP A 4 -3.66 6.93 -10.63
C ASP A 4 -4.55 6.75 -9.39
N LEU A 5 -4.78 5.50 -8.96
CA LEU A 5 -5.43 5.21 -7.68
C LEU A 5 -4.61 5.76 -6.50
N ALA A 6 -3.29 5.57 -6.53
CA ALA A 6 -2.39 6.12 -5.52
C ALA A 6 -2.43 7.66 -5.49
N ARG A 7 -2.41 8.33 -6.66
CA ARG A 7 -2.58 9.80 -6.79
C ARG A 7 -3.89 10.27 -6.16
N MET A 8 -5.00 9.57 -6.41
CA MET A 8 -6.29 9.91 -5.81
C MET A 8 -6.18 9.88 -4.28
N THR A 9 -5.66 8.79 -3.71
CA THR A 9 -5.51 8.69 -2.25
C THR A 9 -4.54 9.72 -1.66
N ALA A 10 -3.50 10.13 -2.41
CA ALA A 10 -2.55 11.16 -2.00
C ALA A 10 -3.14 12.58 -1.96
N GLN A 11 -4.36 12.80 -2.45
CA GLN A 11 -5.06 14.07 -2.32
C GLN A 11 -5.54 14.35 -0.88
N LEU A 12 -5.56 13.34 -0.01
CA LEU A 12 -5.82 13.49 1.42
C LEU A 12 -4.64 14.22 2.07
N LYS A 13 -4.74 15.55 2.16
CA LYS A 13 -3.68 16.45 2.60
C LYS A 13 -4.12 17.34 3.76
N GLY A 14 -3.14 17.83 4.51
CA GLY A 14 -3.31 18.72 5.65
C GLY A 14 -2.96 18.06 6.99
N PRO A 15 -2.96 18.84 8.09
CA PRO A 15 -2.38 18.42 9.38
C PRO A 15 -2.96 17.12 9.95
N ARG A 16 -4.22 16.81 9.62
CA ARG A 16 -4.88 15.57 10.05
C ARG A 16 -4.23 14.30 9.48
N TYR A 17 -3.67 14.38 8.27
CA TYR A 17 -3.13 13.24 7.53
C TYR A 17 -1.61 13.12 7.65
N GLU A 18 -0.95 14.11 8.25
CA GLU A 18 0.48 14.05 8.50
C GLU A 18 0.82 12.87 9.41
N GLY A 19 1.82 12.08 9.01
CA GLY A 19 2.19 10.88 9.76
C GLY A 19 1.18 9.72 9.62
N ALA A 20 0.16 9.83 8.76
CA ALA A 20 -0.79 8.75 8.56
C ALA A 20 -0.10 7.47 8.05
N LEU A 21 -0.52 6.34 8.60
CA LEU A 21 -0.01 5.02 8.24
C LEU A 21 -1.11 4.19 7.59
N ILE A 22 -0.75 3.36 6.62
CA ILE A 22 -1.69 2.38 6.04
C ILE A 22 -1.59 1.10 6.86
N GLY A 23 -2.69 0.65 7.47
CA GLY A 23 -2.76 -0.65 8.14
C GLY A 23 -3.19 -1.78 7.19
N ARG A 24 -3.98 -1.46 6.18
CA ARG A 24 -4.48 -2.41 5.17
C ARG A 24 -4.70 -1.71 3.84
N ALA A 25 -4.29 -2.36 2.75
CA ALA A 25 -4.61 -1.96 1.39
C ALA A 25 -5.26 -3.14 0.65
N VAL A 26 -6.36 -2.87 -0.04
CA VAL A 26 -7.08 -3.85 -0.84
C VAL A 26 -7.17 -3.31 -2.26
N TRP A 27 -6.57 -4.01 -3.21
CA TRP A 27 -6.77 -3.75 -4.63
C TRP A 27 -7.71 -4.79 -5.22
N GLU A 28 -8.59 -4.36 -6.12
CA GLU A 28 -9.48 -5.21 -6.89
C GLU A 28 -9.43 -4.81 -8.36
N ARG A 29 -9.32 -5.81 -9.25
CA ARG A 29 -9.49 -5.69 -10.70
C ARG A 29 -10.96 -5.52 -11.05
N ARG A 30 -11.59 -4.52 -10.46
CA ARG A 30 -12.97 -4.15 -10.68
C ARG A 30 -12.99 -2.67 -11.05
N PRO A 31 -13.31 -2.34 -12.30
CA PRO A 31 -13.45 -0.94 -12.70
C PRO A 31 -14.45 -0.21 -11.83
N GLY A 32 -14.19 1.06 -11.59
CA GLY A 32 -15.11 1.98 -10.94
C GLY A 32 -14.79 3.41 -11.35
N ASP A 33 -15.49 4.36 -10.74
CA ASP A 33 -15.19 5.77 -10.94
C ASP A 33 -15.50 6.54 -9.67
N THR A 34 -14.48 7.14 -9.11
CA THR A 34 -14.57 8.05 -7.96
C THR A 34 -14.38 9.51 -8.38
N LYS A 35 -14.50 9.79 -9.69
CA LYS A 35 -14.38 11.12 -10.31
C LYS A 35 -13.05 11.81 -9.96
N GLY A 36 -11.99 11.01 -9.92
CA GLY A 36 -10.63 11.48 -9.65
C GLY A 36 -10.35 11.89 -8.21
N ARG A 37 -11.23 11.58 -7.24
CA ARG A 37 -11.05 11.90 -5.81
C ARG A 37 -11.36 10.67 -4.96
N PRO A 38 -10.67 10.45 -3.83
CA PRO A 38 -10.99 9.34 -2.95
C PRO A 38 -12.32 9.61 -2.22
N GLU A 39 -13.12 8.56 -2.05
CA GLU A 39 -14.32 8.55 -1.22
C GLU A 39 -13.97 8.08 0.19
N VAL A 40 -14.41 8.82 1.22
CA VAL A 40 -14.28 8.40 2.61
C VAL A 40 -15.46 7.49 2.95
N LEU A 41 -15.19 6.20 3.17
CA LEU A 41 -16.20 5.21 3.53
C LEU A 41 -16.49 5.19 5.03
N ARG A 42 -15.47 5.48 5.85
CA ARG A 42 -15.57 5.50 7.31
C ARG A 42 -14.49 6.40 7.90
N ASP A 43 -14.83 7.16 8.93
CA ASP A 43 -13.88 7.95 9.71
C ASP A 43 -14.29 7.96 11.19
N VAL A 44 -13.62 7.14 12.01
CA VAL A 44 -13.98 6.95 13.42
C VAL A 44 -12.74 6.73 14.26
N HIS A 45 -12.57 7.49 15.34
CA HIS A 45 -11.50 7.33 16.35
C HIS A 45 -10.08 7.20 15.76
N GLY A 46 -9.74 8.01 14.75
CA GLY A 46 -8.42 7.98 14.11
C GLY A 46 -8.20 6.80 13.15
N LEU A 47 -9.22 5.97 12.91
CA LEU A 47 -9.24 5.00 11.82
C LEU A 47 -10.07 5.56 10.67
N MET A 48 -9.47 5.64 9.49
CA MET A 48 -10.15 6.10 8.27
C MET A 48 -10.11 5.03 7.20
N GLU A 49 -11.26 4.69 6.63
CA GLU A 49 -11.36 3.84 5.44
C GLU A 49 -11.70 4.72 4.24
N VAL A 50 -10.85 4.65 3.21
CA VAL A 50 -11.02 5.41 1.97
C VAL A 50 -10.98 4.49 0.77
N MET A 51 -11.67 4.88 -0.29
CA MET A 51 -11.72 4.13 -1.54
C MET A 51 -11.45 5.06 -2.73
N ALA A 52 -10.55 4.65 -3.60
CA ALA A 52 -10.34 5.25 -4.91
C ALA A 52 -10.66 4.21 -5.98
N ALA A 53 -11.30 4.62 -7.06
CA ALA A 53 -11.55 3.76 -8.20
C ALA A 53 -11.47 4.52 -9.52
N ASP A 54 -10.93 3.83 -10.52
CA ASP A 54 -10.85 4.23 -11.91
C ASP A 54 -11.11 3.02 -12.84
N ALA A 55 -10.91 3.20 -14.14
CA ALA A 55 -11.07 2.12 -15.11
C ALA A 55 -10.10 0.93 -14.89
N SER A 56 -9.00 1.13 -14.17
CA SER A 56 -7.99 0.10 -13.89
C SER A 56 -8.29 -0.74 -12.65
N GLY A 57 -9.15 -0.26 -11.74
CA GLY A 57 -9.58 -1.02 -10.59
C GLY A 57 -10.10 -0.18 -9.43
N ARG A 58 -10.25 -0.83 -8.29
CA ARG A 58 -10.64 -0.23 -7.01
C ARG A 58 -9.53 -0.46 -5.98
N LEU A 59 -9.18 0.58 -5.23
CA LEU A 59 -8.24 0.56 -4.13
C LEU A 59 -8.96 1.03 -2.86
N THR A 60 -9.08 0.16 -1.86
CA THR A 60 -9.59 0.51 -0.53
C THR A 60 -8.44 0.48 0.48
N LEU A 61 -8.27 1.57 1.22
CA LEU A 61 -7.24 1.73 2.25
C LEU A 61 -7.89 1.87 3.61
N VAL A 62 -7.30 1.23 4.62
CA VAL A 62 -7.53 1.54 6.02
C VAL A 62 -6.30 2.26 6.55
N MET A 63 -6.48 3.52 6.90
CA MET A 63 -5.47 4.44 7.39
C MET A 63 -5.62 4.65 8.90
N MET A 64 -4.49 4.78 9.58
CA MET A 64 -4.37 5.14 10.98
C MET A 64 -3.84 6.57 11.06
N LEU A 65 -4.66 7.47 11.59
CA LEU A 65 -4.41 8.90 11.72
C LEU A 65 -3.96 9.25 13.14
N GLY A 66 -3.20 10.33 13.30
CA GLY A 66 -2.75 10.82 14.61
C GLY A 66 -1.81 9.88 15.37
N HIS A 67 -1.19 8.91 14.68
CA HIS A 67 -0.20 8.02 15.26
C HIS A 67 1.18 8.69 15.24
N ALA A 68 2.02 8.36 16.24
CA ALA A 68 3.39 8.82 16.25
C ALA A 68 4.15 8.33 15.01
N ALA A 69 4.94 9.22 14.42
CA ALA A 69 5.78 8.88 13.27
C ALA A 69 6.73 7.72 13.64
N PRO A 70 6.83 6.67 12.81
CA PRO A 70 7.81 5.60 13.02
C PRO A 70 9.23 6.16 13.06
N VAL A 71 10.00 5.77 14.07
CA VAL A 71 11.41 6.14 14.21
C VAL A 71 12.27 4.99 13.69
N PRO A 72 13.26 5.26 12.81
CA PRO A 72 14.21 4.25 12.37
C PRO A 72 14.94 3.63 13.57
N LYS A 73 14.96 2.29 13.65
CA LYS A 73 15.80 1.58 14.62
C LYS A 73 17.23 1.49 14.08
N ALA A 74 18.20 1.14 14.94
CA ALA A 74 19.59 0.94 14.53
C ALA A 74 19.77 -0.09 13.39
N SER A 75 18.81 -1.00 13.22
CA SER A 75 18.78 -1.99 12.13
C SER A 75 18.08 -1.50 10.85
N ALA A 76 17.65 -0.24 10.77
CA ALA A 76 17.00 0.28 9.58
C ALA A 76 17.99 0.30 8.39
N GLY A 77 17.52 -0.13 7.23
CA GLY A 77 18.32 -0.30 6.01
C GLY A 77 18.90 -1.71 5.83
N THR A 78 18.74 -2.59 6.83
CA THR A 78 19.18 -4.00 6.78
C THR A 78 18.16 -4.96 7.39
N ALA A 79 17.03 -4.48 7.91
CA ALA A 79 16.02 -5.33 8.52
C ALA A 79 15.27 -6.16 7.46
N VAL A 80 14.74 -7.30 7.88
CA VAL A 80 13.85 -8.14 7.07
C VAL A 80 12.43 -8.06 7.64
N HIS A 81 11.50 -7.53 6.84
CA HIS A 81 10.08 -7.44 7.20
C HIS A 81 9.28 -8.47 6.42
N ARG A 82 8.41 -9.20 7.11
CA ARG A 82 7.53 -10.20 6.48
C ARG A 82 6.10 -9.68 6.44
N LEU A 83 5.57 -9.53 5.24
CA LEU A 83 4.20 -9.15 4.98
C LEU A 83 3.44 -10.34 4.38
N ARG A 84 2.12 -10.35 4.58
CA ARG A 84 1.23 -11.33 3.96
C ARG A 84 0.30 -10.63 2.98
N LEU A 85 0.24 -11.16 1.77
CA LEU A 85 -0.68 -10.75 0.73
C LEU A 85 -1.66 -11.89 0.46
N LEU A 86 -2.95 -11.63 0.60
CA LEU A 86 -4.01 -12.56 0.24
C LEU A 86 -4.52 -12.22 -1.14
N ALA A 87 -4.43 -13.16 -2.08
CA ALA A 87 -4.88 -12.97 -3.46
C ALA A 87 -6.07 -13.88 -3.78
N THR A 88 -6.99 -13.43 -4.65
CA THR A 88 -8.00 -14.28 -5.30
C THR A 88 -7.83 -14.26 -6.81
N GLY A 89 -8.48 -15.19 -7.50
CA GLY A 89 -8.33 -15.40 -8.94
C GLY A 89 -7.33 -16.53 -9.22
N THR A 90 -6.60 -16.42 -10.34
CA THR A 90 -5.62 -17.43 -10.78
C THR A 90 -4.18 -17.10 -10.36
N ALA A 91 -4.01 -16.23 -9.38
CA ALA A 91 -2.71 -15.91 -8.80
C ALA A 91 -2.03 -17.16 -8.21
N ALA A 92 -0.71 -17.26 -8.34
CA ALA A 92 0.09 -18.32 -7.74
C ALA A 92 0.61 -17.91 -6.36
N SER A 93 0.67 -18.88 -5.45
CA SER A 93 1.38 -18.71 -4.18
C SER A 93 2.88 -18.50 -4.44
N ALA A 94 3.48 -17.53 -3.76
CA ALA A 94 4.88 -17.16 -3.94
C ALA A 94 5.42 -16.41 -2.72
N VAL A 95 6.74 -16.28 -2.62
CA VAL A 95 7.39 -15.30 -1.75
C VAL A 95 8.12 -14.32 -2.63
N ILE A 96 7.72 -13.04 -2.57
CA ILE A 96 8.32 -11.97 -3.36
C ILE A 96 9.26 -11.19 -2.45
N SER A 97 10.54 -11.09 -2.81
CA SER A 97 11.51 -10.28 -2.09
C SER A 97 11.64 -8.91 -2.76
N LEU A 98 11.32 -7.85 -2.01
CA LEU A 98 11.36 -6.48 -2.46
C LEU A 98 12.40 -5.69 -1.65
N ARG A 99 13.07 -4.76 -2.31
CA ARG A 99 13.97 -3.80 -1.65
C ARG A 99 13.86 -2.46 -2.37
N PHE A 100 13.69 -1.40 -1.60
CA PHE A 100 13.54 -0.04 -2.11
C PHE A 100 14.71 0.81 -1.62
N SER A 101 15.39 1.50 -2.53
CA SER A 101 16.31 2.57 -2.18
C SER A 101 15.54 3.83 -1.75
N ALA A 102 16.23 4.79 -1.13
CA ALA A 102 15.64 6.09 -0.83
C ALA A 102 15.17 6.81 -2.10
N GLN A 103 15.93 6.65 -3.20
CA GLN A 103 15.57 7.20 -4.50
C GLN A 103 14.26 6.61 -5.04
N ASP A 104 14.08 5.29 -4.93
CA ASP A 104 12.83 4.63 -5.36
C ASP A 104 11.62 5.19 -4.60
N VAL A 105 11.78 5.42 -3.29
CA VAL A 105 10.74 6.03 -2.45
C VAL A 105 10.44 7.45 -2.90
N HIS A 106 11.47 8.29 -3.06
CA HIS A 106 11.32 9.68 -3.48
C HIS A 106 10.70 9.81 -4.87
N ASP A 107 11.06 8.92 -5.80
CA ASP A 107 10.51 8.88 -7.15
C ASP A 107 9.05 8.46 -7.15
N PHE A 108 8.69 7.48 -6.33
CA PHE A 108 7.30 7.07 -6.15
C PHE A 108 6.45 8.22 -5.62
N VAL A 109 6.84 8.84 -4.50
CA VAL A 109 6.03 9.90 -3.86
C VAL A 109 5.95 11.15 -4.73
N ARG A 110 7.03 11.52 -5.43
CA ARG A 110 7.00 12.60 -6.43
C ARG A 110 6.04 12.27 -7.56
N THR A 111 6.04 11.02 -8.03
CA THR A 111 5.14 10.57 -9.08
C THR A 111 3.69 10.65 -8.63
N VAL A 112 3.34 10.15 -7.44
CA VAL A 112 1.94 10.10 -6.99
C VAL A 112 1.45 11.38 -6.31
N GLY A 113 2.35 12.31 -6.00
CA GLY A 113 2.04 13.57 -5.32
C GLY A 113 1.75 13.42 -3.82
N ASP A 114 2.25 12.33 -3.22
CA ASP A 114 2.20 12.08 -1.78
C ASP A 114 3.23 12.97 -1.08
N THR A 115 2.75 13.77 -0.14
CA THR A 115 3.55 14.76 0.60
C THR A 115 3.70 14.39 2.08
N ASN A 116 3.36 13.16 2.46
CA ASN A 116 3.51 12.70 3.84
C ASN A 116 5.00 12.74 4.24
N PRO A 117 5.38 13.48 5.30
CA PRO A 117 6.79 13.66 5.68
C PRO A 117 7.50 12.37 6.06
N LEU A 118 6.76 11.28 6.35
CA LEU A 118 7.33 9.96 6.60
C LEU A 118 8.19 9.44 5.44
N HIS A 119 7.93 9.90 4.22
CA HIS A 119 8.62 9.46 3.00
C HIS A 119 9.77 10.38 2.59
N ALA A 120 10.09 11.39 3.41
CA ALA A 120 11.18 12.32 3.17
C ALA A 120 12.47 11.92 3.91
N GLY A 121 13.57 12.62 3.60
CA GLY A 121 14.85 12.45 4.28
C GLY A 121 15.69 11.25 3.79
N PRO A 122 16.81 10.96 4.47
CA PRO A 122 17.80 9.96 4.04
C PRO A 122 17.39 8.51 4.32
N HIS A 123 16.52 8.28 5.31
CA HIS A 123 15.99 6.97 5.67
C HIS A 123 14.45 7.01 5.65
N PRO A 124 13.84 7.22 4.48
CA PRO A 124 12.39 7.37 4.40
C PRO A 124 11.68 6.05 4.69
N VAL A 125 10.48 6.14 5.27
CA VAL A 125 9.54 5.01 5.33
C VAL A 125 9.09 4.69 3.90
N VAL A 126 9.05 3.42 3.53
CA VAL A 126 8.55 2.98 2.22
C VAL A 126 7.02 3.14 2.18
N PRO A 127 6.44 3.83 1.17
CA PRO A 127 5.01 3.92 1.01
C PRO A 127 4.37 2.54 0.85
N GLY A 128 3.34 2.24 1.64
CA GLY A 128 2.64 0.94 1.54
C GLY A 128 2.09 0.65 0.14
N LEU A 129 1.70 1.70 -0.59
CA LEU A 129 1.24 1.58 -1.98
C LEU A 129 2.37 1.26 -2.96
N ALA A 130 3.62 1.67 -2.70
CA ALA A 130 4.77 1.28 -3.51
C ALA A 130 5.06 -0.23 -3.35
N ILE A 131 4.93 -0.75 -2.11
CA ILE A 131 5.05 -2.19 -1.83
C ILE A 131 3.96 -2.97 -2.57
N LEU A 132 2.71 -2.50 -2.50
CA LEU A 132 1.59 -3.15 -3.20
C LEU A 132 1.75 -3.09 -4.73
N GLU A 133 2.16 -1.95 -5.30
CA GLU A 133 2.45 -1.80 -6.73
C GLU A 133 3.49 -2.82 -7.20
N ALA A 134 4.62 -2.89 -6.49
CA ALA A 134 5.71 -3.80 -6.83
C ALA A 134 5.31 -5.27 -6.71
N ALA A 135 4.51 -5.62 -5.68
CA ALA A 135 3.98 -6.97 -5.54
C ALA A 135 3.04 -7.33 -6.70
N LEU A 136 2.11 -6.44 -7.07
CA LEU A 136 1.15 -6.65 -8.17
C LEU A 136 1.82 -6.76 -9.54
N ALA A 137 2.98 -6.14 -9.73
CA ALA A 137 3.78 -6.26 -10.95
C ALA A 137 4.47 -7.63 -11.09
N HIS A 138 4.55 -8.43 -10.02
CA HIS A 138 5.20 -9.73 -10.06
C HIS A 138 4.36 -10.76 -10.86
N PRO A 139 4.96 -11.61 -11.71
CA PRO A 139 4.23 -12.56 -12.55
C PRO A 139 3.28 -13.50 -11.79
N ALA A 140 3.62 -13.85 -10.55
CA ALA A 140 2.77 -14.67 -9.68
C ALA A 140 1.39 -14.03 -9.40
N LEU A 141 1.25 -12.70 -9.49
CA LEU A 141 0.00 -11.97 -9.30
C LEU A 141 -0.68 -11.56 -10.62
N ALA A 142 -0.19 -11.97 -11.78
CA ALA A 142 -0.77 -11.59 -13.07
C ALA A 142 -2.27 -11.94 -13.19
N GLY A 143 -2.67 -13.09 -12.64
CA GLY A 143 -4.05 -13.59 -12.58
C GLY A 143 -4.87 -13.10 -11.37
N ALA A 144 -4.36 -12.17 -10.58
CA ALA A 144 -5.08 -11.67 -9.41
C ALA A 144 -6.28 -10.81 -9.82
N GLU A 145 -7.43 -11.11 -9.22
CA GLU A 145 -8.66 -10.29 -9.29
C GLU A 145 -8.82 -9.41 -8.06
N ARG A 146 -8.25 -9.83 -6.93
CA ARG A 146 -8.17 -9.09 -5.67
C ARG A 146 -6.86 -9.40 -4.99
N ALA A 147 -6.27 -8.39 -4.36
CA ALA A 147 -5.09 -8.53 -3.50
C ALA A 147 -5.30 -7.69 -2.23
N GLU A 148 -5.18 -8.31 -1.06
CA GLU A 148 -5.20 -7.65 0.25
C GLU A 148 -3.83 -7.75 0.91
N LEU A 149 -3.21 -6.61 1.18
CA LEU A 149 -1.95 -6.49 1.91
C LEU A 149 -2.20 -5.83 3.26
N ARG A 150 -1.69 -6.45 4.34
CA ARG A 150 -1.75 -5.88 5.71
C ARG A 150 -0.36 -5.50 6.18
N PHE A 151 -0.24 -4.29 6.70
CA PHE A 151 1.00 -3.74 7.22
C PHE A 151 1.00 -3.83 8.75
N ARG A 152 2.06 -4.37 9.34
CA ARG A 152 2.21 -4.56 10.80
C ARG A 152 3.26 -3.65 11.43
N GLY A 153 3.80 -2.73 10.64
CA GLY A 153 4.89 -1.84 11.02
C GLY A 153 5.41 -1.09 9.79
N ALA A 154 6.32 -0.15 10.02
CA ALA A 154 6.98 0.58 8.96
C ALA A 154 8.22 -0.19 8.46
N SER A 155 8.38 -0.25 7.15
CA SER A 155 9.62 -0.64 6.49
C SER A 155 10.34 0.62 6.02
N PHE A 156 11.65 0.69 6.20
CA PHE A 156 12.46 1.83 5.78
C PHE A 156 13.21 1.50 4.49
N ALA A 157 13.60 2.53 3.74
CA ALA A 157 14.47 2.35 2.59
C ALA A 157 15.74 1.58 2.97
N GLY A 158 16.12 0.64 2.10
CA GLY A 158 17.21 -0.30 2.32
C GLY A 158 16.80 -1.60 3.00
N ASP A 159 15.68 -1.66 3.73
CA ASP A 159 15.17 -2.90 4.30
C ASP A 159 14.74 -3.90 3.21
N THR A 160 14.85 -5.19 3.52
CA THR A 160 14.26 -6.26 2.71
C THR A 160 12.82 -6.50 3.15
N ILE A 161 11.90 -6.58 2.20
CA ILE A 161 10.47 -6.82 2.44
C ILE A 161 10.10 -8.13 1.73
N GLU A 162 9.85 -9.18 2.50
CA GLU A 162 9.34 -10.46 2.01
C GLU A 162 7.81 -10.44 2.02
N VAL A 163 7.19 -10.48 0.84
CA VAL A 163 5.74 -10.58 0.68
C VAL A 163 5.36 -12.03 0.41
N GLU A 164 4.79 -12.69 1.41
CA GLU A 164 4.22 -14.03 1.30
C GLU A 164 2.82 -13.94 0.66
N VAL A 165 2.72 -14.36 -0.60
CA VAL A 165 1.47 -14.43 -1.36
C VAL A 165 0.77 -15.75 -1.07
N ARG A 166 -0.48 -15.66 -0.61
CA ARG A 166 -1.37 -16.81 -0.45
C ARG A 166 -2.62 -16.63 -1.29
N THR A 167 -2.83 -17.54 -2.22
CA THR A 167 -4.07 -17.58 -3.01
C THR A 167 -5.18 -18.23 -2.17
N VAL A 168 -6.26 -17.51 -1.97
CA VAL A 168 -7.46 -18.01 -1.30
C VAL A 168 -8.52 -18.32 -2.34
N VAL A 169 -8.98 -19.57 -2.38
CA VAL A 169 -10.14 -19.95 -3.18
C VAL A 169 -11.37 -19.35 -2.49
N PRO A 170 -12.21 -18.56 -3.18
CA PRO A 170 -13.45 -18.10 -2.59
C PRO A 170 -14.27 -19.34 -2.17
N ARG A 171 -14.73 -19.38 -0.92
CA ARG A 171 -15.78 -20.34 -0.56
C ARG A 171 -16.97 -20.04 -1.47
N GLN A 172 -17.32 -20.97 -2.36
CA GLN A 172 -18.63 -20.94 -3.02
C GLN A 172 -19.66 -20.90 -1.89
N LYS A 173 -20.45 -19.82 -1.83
CA LYS A 173 -21.70 -19.86 -1.07
C LYS A 173 -22.57 -20.86 -1.82
N ALA A 174 -22.84 -22.00 -1.18
CA ALA A 174 -23.86 -22.95 -1.61
C ALA A 174 -25.24 -22.29 -1.61
#